data_AF-A0A7S0DAJ6-F1
#
_entry.id   AF-A0A7S0DAJ6-F1
#
_cell.length_a   1.000
_cell.length_b   1.000
_cell.length_c   1.000
_cell.angle_alpha   90.00
_cell.angle_beta   90.00
_cell.angle_gamma   90.00
#
_symmetry.space_group_name_H-M   'P 1'
#
loop_
_entity.id
_entity.type
_entity.pdbx_description
1 polymer ?
#
loop_
_entity_poly.entity_id
_entity_poly.type
_entity_poly.pdbx_seq_one_letter_code
_entity_poly.pdbx_strand_id
1 'polypeptide(L)'
;MNALMLAVTKTCSVVNCKKRPYYMQGGQRGFCAKHGGLPYCRENGCTARQSYKSGGVRGFCAKHGGHPVCEVKGCTMRQFFVSGGKRGFCGAHGGIPPCTVSGCTSLQFYRTGGKKGFCGKHGGIPPGGVLKFDTPQLDAAVPKLKPRGRGG
;
A
#
# COMPACT_ATOMS: atom_id res chain seq x y z
N MET A 1 7.53 8.45 50.04
CA MET A 1 8.35 7.96 48.91
C MET A 1 7.38 7.60 47.79
N ASN A 2 7.21 8.50 46.81
CA ASN A 2 6.23 8.31 45.73
C ASN A 2 6.72 7.25 44.77
N ALA A 3 6.16 6.04 44.86
CA ALA A 3 6.32 5.00 43.86
C ALA A 3 5.57 5.43 42.59
N LEU A 4 6.28 6.15 41.71
CA LEU A 4 5.84 6.40 40.35
C LEU A 4 5.73 5.02 39.67
N MET A 5 4.51 4.49 39.61
CA MET A 5 4.17 3.30 38.82
C MET A 5 4.52 3.59 37.37
N LEU A 6 5.74 3.25 36.95
CA LEU A 6 6.12 3.24 35.55
C LEU A 6 5.16 2.28 34.87
N ALA A 7 4.19 2.83 34.13
CA ALA A 7 3.29 2.06 33.30
C ALA A 7 4.17 1.22 32.38
N VAL A 8 4.31 -0.08 32.67
CA VAL A 8 5.00 -1.03 31.80
C VAL A 8 4.19 -1.08 30.52
N THR A 9 4.54 -0.24 29.55
CA THR A 9 3.94 -0.28 28.24
C THR A 9 4.28 -1.64 27.67
N LYS A 10 3.28 -2.54 27.59
CA LYS A 10 3.42 -3.84 26.94
C LYS A 10 3.80 -3.58 25.49
N THR A 11 5.09 -3.67 25.22
CA THR A 11 5.74 -3.47 23.93
C THR A 11 6.12 -4.82 23.34
N CYS A 12 6.48 -4.82 22.06
CA CYS A 12 6.93 -6.01 21.36
C CYS A 12 8.13 -6.63 22.08
N SER A 13 8.17 -7.95 22.21
CA SER A 13 9.26 -8.69 22.87
C SER A 13 10.65 -8.56 22.20
N VAL A 14 10.74 -7.93 21.03
CA VAL A 14 12.04 -7.62 20.39
C VAL A 14 12.62 -6.40 21.08
N VAL A 15 13.87 -6.52 21.55
CA VAL A 15 14.62 -5.46 22.20
C VAL A 15 14.55 -4.17 21.37
N ASN A 16 14.31 -3.03 22.03
CA ASN A 16 14.16 -1.71 21.42
C ASN A 16 12.96 -1.54 20.47
N CYS A 17 12.04 -2.49 20.36
CA CYS A 17 10.83 -2.32 19.58
C CYS A 17 9.71 -1.65 20.40
N LYS A 18 9.49 -0.35 20.17
CA LYS A 18 8.43 0.44 20.84
C LYS A 18 7.01 0.15 20.35
N LYS A 19 6.82 -0.77 19.40
CA LYS A 19 5.49 -1.12 18.88
C LYS A 19 4.73 -1.96 19.90
N ARG A 20 3.42 -1.74 20.01
CA ARG A 20 2.55 -2.61 20.79
C ARG A 20 2.51 -4.02 20.17
N PRO A 21 2.45 -5.09 20.98
CA PRO A 21 2.18 -6.43 20.50
C PRO A 21 0.89 -6.45 19.70
N TYR A 22 0.93 -7.12 18.56
CA TYR A 22 -0.22 -7.35 17.71
C TYR A 22 -0.02 -8.71 17.08
N TYR A 23 -0.81 -9.68 17.52
CA TYR A 23 -0.71 -11.05 17.09
C TYR A 23 -2.07 -11.63 16.73
N MET A 24 -2.06 -12.67 15.89
CA MET A 24 -3.24 -13.46 15.54
C MET A 24 -2.91 -14.95 15.57
N GLN A 25 -3.93 -15.81 15.39
CA GLN A 25 -3.74 -17.25 15.37
C GLN A 25 -2.66 -17.66 14.34
N GLY A 26 -1.72 -18.51 14.77
CA GLY A 26 -0.53 -18.88 13.98
C GLY A 26 0.65 -17.91 14.09
N GLY A 27 0.51 -16.79 14.80
CA GLY A 27 1.59 -15.87 15.14
C GLY A 27 2.07 -16.00 16.58
N GLN A 28 3.19 -15.36 16.90
CA GLN A 28 3.84 -15.41 18.21
C GLN A 28 3.28 -14.33 19.15
N ARG A 29 2.82 -14.74 20.34
CA ARG A 29 2.33 -13.82 21.38
C ARG A 29 3.47 -12.93 21.88
N GLY A 30 3.15 -11.69 22.27
CA GLY A 30 4.15 -10.72 22.73
C GLY A 30 4.88 -9.99 21.60
N PHE A 31 4.73 -10.42 20.35
CA PHE A 31 5.36 -9.77 19.21
C PHE A 31 4.40 -8.86 18.43
N CYS A 32 4.96 -7.86 17.73
CA CYS A 32 4.21 -7.01 16.81
C CYS A 32 4.10 -7.63 15.42
N ALA A 33 3.31 -7.02 14.54
CA ALA A 33 3.10 -7.50 13.18
C ALA A 33 4.39 -7.76 12.38
N LYS A 34 5.40 -6.90 12.56
CA LYS A 34 6.69 -7.02 11.89
C LYS A 34 7.61 -8.07 12.51
N HIS A 35 7.39 -8.42 13.78
CA HIS A 35 8.31 -9.23 14.58
C HIS A 35 7.73 -10.59 14.96
N GLY A 36 6.89 -11.21 14.12
CA GLY A 36 6.39 -12.56 14.39
C GLY A 36 4.96 -12.64 14.93
N GLY A 37 4.33 -11.50 15.23
CA GLY A 37 2.93 -11.47 15.65
C GLY A 37 1.95 -11.96 14.56
N LEU A 38 2.32 -11.85 13.28
CA LEU A 38 1.54 -12.41 12.18
C LEU A 38 2.15 -13.74 11.70
N PRO A 39 1.34 -14.78 11.42
CA PRO A 39 1.79 -15.95 10.66
C PRO A 39 2.34 -15.56 9.28
N TYR A 40 3.09 -16.49 8.69
CA TYR A 40 3.51 -16.41 7.31
C TYR A 40 2.36 -16.66 6.33
N CYS A 41 2.51 -16.13 5.12
CA CYS A 41 1.66 -16.45 3.99
C CYS A 41 1.59 -17.97 3.80
N ARG A 42 0.40 -18.50 3.53
CA ARG A 42 0.18 -19.95 3.29
C ARG A 42 0.74 -20.43 1.95
N GLU A 43 1.07 -19.52 1.05
CA GLU A 43 1.78 -19.84 -0.19
C GLU A 43 3.13 -20.50 0.10
N ASN A 44 3.40 -21.63 -0.55
CA ASN A 44 4.60 -22.42 -0.30
C ASN A 44 5.87 -21.59 -0.60
N GLY A 45 6.86 -21.65 0.29
CA GLY A 45 8.10 -20.89 0.17
C GLY A 45 7.98 -19.37 0.40
N CYS A 46 6.78 -18.85 0.69
CA CYS A 46 6.61 -17.42 0.91
C CYS A 46 7.01 -17.01 2.33
N THR A 47 8.07 -16.19 2.43
CA THR A 47 8.55 -15.63 3.70
C THR A 47 7.84 -14.33 4.10
N ALA A 48 6.86 -13.87 3.31
CA ALA A 48 6.07 -12.70 3.67
C ALA A 48 5.06 -13.04 4.77
N ARG A 49 4.81 -12.07 5.65
CA ARG A 49 3.72 -12.18 6.65
C ARG A 49 2.36 -12.07 5.98
N GLN A 50 1.35 -12.72 6.57
CA GLN A 50 -0.04 -12.55 6.13
C GLN A 50 -0.43 -11.08 6.20
N SER A 51 -1.17 -10.63 5.20
CA SER A 51 -1.69 -9.27 5.13
C SER A 51 -3.04 -9.36 4.45
N TYR A 52 -4.07 -9.64 5.25
CA TYR A 52 -5.44 -9.75 4.79
C TYR A 52 -6.16 -8.40 4.88
N LYS A 53 -6.89 -8.05 3.83
CA LYS A 53 -7.91 -6.99 3.82
C LYS A 53 -9.24 -7.57 3.36
N SER A 54 -10.34 -6.95 3.78
CA SER A 54 -11.68 -7.33 3.30
C SER A 54 -11.71 -7.40 1.77
N GLY A 55 -12.30 -8.47 1.23
CA GLY A 55 -12.30 -8.79 -0.21
C GLY A 55 -11.06 -9.54 -0.71
N GLY A 56 -10.05 -9.78 0.13
CA GLY A 56 -8.93 -10.68 -0.17
C GLY A 56 -9.14 -12.09 0.38
N VAL A 57 -8.17 -12.97 0.17
CA VAL A 57 -8.13 -14.34 0.68
C VAL A 57 -7.40 -14.39 2.02
N ARG A 58 -8.06 -14.89 3.06
CA ARG A 58 -7.44 -15.07 4.38
C ARG A 58 -6.28 -16.05 4.30
N GLY A 59 -5.23 -15.82 5.10
CA GLY A 59 -4.05 -16.70 5.10
C GLY A 59 -2.94 -16.27 4.13
N PHE A 60 -3.18 -15.28 3.27
CA PHE A 60 -2.22 -14.86 2.25
C PHE A 60 -1.67 -13.45 2.46
N CYS A 61 -0.53 -13.17 1.83
CA CYS A 61 0.05 -11.83 1.77
C CYS A 61 -0.54 -11.03 0.59
N ALA A 62 -0.23 -9.74 0.51
CA ALA A 62 -0.75 -8.86 -0.55
C ALA A 62 -0.38 -9.29 -1.99
N LYS A 63 0.69 -10.08 -2.16
CA LYS A 63 1.11 -10.61 -3.48
C LYS A 63 0.39 -11.92 -3.84
N HIS A 64 -0.04 -12.69 -2.85
CA HIS A 64 -0.68 -14.00 -3.03
C HIS A 64 -2.18 -13.95 -2.71
N GLY A 65 -2.84 -12.81 -2.96
CA GLY A 65 -4.30 -12.71 -2.84
C GLY A 65 -4.83 -12.22 -1.48
N GLY A 66 -3.99 -11.86 -0.52
CA GLY A 66 -4.44 -11.29 0.76
C GLY A 66 -5.14 -9.93 0.64
N HIS A 67 -5.01 -9.25 -0.50
CA HIS A 67 -5.68 -7.97 -0.79
C HIS A 67 -6.66 -8.18 -1.94
N PRO A 68 -7.79 -7.45 -1.97
CA PRO A 68 -8.75 -7.57 -3.04
C PRO A 68 -8.14 -7.18 -4.40
N VAL A 69 -8.62 -7.84 -5.45
CA VAL A 69 -8.25 -7.56 -6.85
C VAL A 69 -9.34 -6.79 -7.57
N CYS A 70 -8.98 -6.16 -8.67
CA CYS A 70 -9.89 -5.38 -9.50
C CYS A 70 -11.12 -6.20 -9.91
N GLU A 71 -12.30 -5.58 -9.85
CA GLU A 71 -13.57 -6.23 -10.20
C GLU A 71 -13.73 -6.53 -11.70
N VAL A 72 -12.88 -5.96 -12.56
CA VAL A 72 -12.88 -6.28 -13.99
C VAL A 72 -12.46 -7.73 -14.19
N LYS A 73 -13.34 -8.52 -14.81
CA LYS A 73 -13.12 -9.94 -15.10
C LYS A 73 -11.77 -10.17 -15.77
N GLY A 74 -10.96 -11.05 -15.19
CA GLY A 74 -9.61 -11.39 -15.68
C GLY A 74 -8.50 -10.43 -15.26
N CYS A 75 -8.81 -9.34 -14.55
CA CYS A 75 -7.78 -8.45 -14.01
C CYS A 75 -7.25 -8.99 -12.68
N THR A 76 -5.94 -9.23 -12.62
CA THR A 76 -5.23 -9.69 -11.41
C THR A 76 -4.61 -8.55 -10.61
N MET A 77 -4.74 -7.30 -11.08
CA MET A 77 -4.22 -6.14 -10.38
C MET A 77 -4.99 -5.89 -9.09
N ARG A 78 -4.27 -5.54 -8.02
CA ARG A 78 -4.91 -5.14 -6.76
C ARG A 78 -5.86 -3.96 -6.96
N GLN A 79 -6.93 -3.95 -6.18
CA GLN A 79 -7.76 -2.76 -6.06
C GLN A 79 -6.92 -1.60 -5.55
N PHE A 80 -7.01 -0.48 -6.24
CA PHE A 80 -6.33 0.74 -5.87
C PHE A 80 -7.16 1.90 -6.40
N PHE A 81 -7.85 2.57 -5.49
CA PHE A 81 -8.65 3.75 -5.81
C PHE A 81 -8.26 4.93 -4.94
N VAL A 82 -8.36 6.11 -5.53
CA VAL A 82 -8.14 7.40 -4.86
C VAL A 82 -9.45 8.20 -4.83
N SER A 83 -9.42 9.39 -4.22
CA SER A 83 -10.58 10.29 -4.19
C SER A 83 -11.11 10.55 -5.60
N GLY A 84 -12.42 10.37 -5.81
CA GLY A 84 -13.06 10.48 -7.12
C GLY A 84 -12.91 9.26 -8.05
N GLY A 85 -12.13 8.24 -7.64
CA GLY A 85 -12.01 6.98 -8.36
C GLY A 85 -13.12 5.99 -8.01
N LYS A 86 -13.33 5.01 -8.89
CA LYS A 86 -14.29 3.93 -8.68
C LYS A 86 -13.75 2.93 -7.65
N ARG A 87 -14.48 2.72 -6.56
CA ARG A 87 -14.20 1.65 -5.58
C ARG A 87 -14.29 0.29 -6.26
N GLY A 88 -13.45 -0.67 -5.86
CA GLY A 88 -13.42 -2.00 -6.48
C GLY A 88 -12.45 -2.12 -7.66
N PHE A 89 -11.93 -1.00 -8.18
CA PHE A 89 -11.10 -1.00 -9.39
C PHE A 89 -9.63 -0.71 -9.11
N CYS A 90 -8.76 -1.16 -10.01
CA CYS A 90 -7.36 -0.77 -10.04
C CYS A 90 -7.19 0.56 -10.79
N GLY A 91 -5.99 1.13 -10.76
CA GLY A 91 -5.71 2.41 -11.41
C GLY A 91 -6.00 2.41 -12.92
N ALA A 92 -5.76 1.29 -13.62
CA ALA A 92 -6.03 1.17 -15.05
C ALA A 92 -7.52 1.02 -15.38
N HIS A 93 -8.34 0.57 -14.43
CA HIS A 93 -9.76 0.30 -14.62
C HIS A 93 -10.66 1.32 -13.88
N GLY A 94 -10.18 2.55 -13.70
CA GLY A 94 -10.98 3.65 -13.16
C GLY A 94 -10.87 3.86 -11.65
N GLY A 95 -9.97 3.14 -10.97
CA GLY A 95 -9.60 3.45 -9.59
C GLY A 95 -8.87 4.79 -9.45
N ILE A 96 -8.22 5.26 -10.52
CA ILE A 96 -7.65 6.61 -10.59
C ILE A 96 -8.42 7.40 -11.64
N PRO A 97 -9.13 8.48 -11.27
CA PRO A 97 -9.79 9.36 -12.22
C PRO A 97 -8.77 10.23 -12.97
N PRO A 98 -9.17 10.90 -14.08
CA PRO A 98 -8.33 11.89 -14.74
C PRO A 98 -8.09 13.12 -13.84
N CYS A 99 -7.08 13.89 -14.22
CA CYS A 99 -6.76 15.19 -13.65
C CYS A 99 -7.98 16.11 -13.69
N THR A 100 -8.21 16.88 -12.63
CA THR A 100 -9.34 17.81 -12.52
C THR A 100 -9.24 19.01 -13.48
N VAL A 101 -8.09 19.22 -14.14
CA VAL A 101 -7.95 20.29 -15.15
C VAL A 101 -8.76 19.93 -16.38
N SER A 102 -9.66 20.82 -16.78
CA SER A 102 -10.50 20.63 -17.98
C SER A 102 -9.65 20.31 -19.21
N GLY A 103 -10.06 19.29 -19.97
CA GLY A 103 -9.34 18.79 -21.14
C GLY A 103 -8.10 17.93 -20.85
N CYS A 104 -7.69 17.76 -19.59
CA CYS A 104 -6.57 16.89 -19.26
C CYS A 104 -7.02 15.43 -19.06
N THR A 105 -6.54 14.54 -19.92
CA THR A 105 -6.83 13.09 -19.85
C THR A 105 -5.82 12.30 -19.01
N SER A 106 -4.76 12.97 -18.51
CA SER A 106 -3.76 12.32 -17.65
C SER A 106 -4.39 11.92 -16.31
N LEU A 107 -4.05 10.75 -15.80
CA LEU A 107 -4.51 10.29 -14.50
C LEU A 107 -4.01 11.19 -13.36
N GLN A 108 -4.80 11.26 -12.29
CA GLN A 108 -4.36 11.92 -11.06
C GLN A 108 -3.12 11.26 -10.49
N PHE A 109 -2.15 12.08 -10.10
CA PHE A 109 -0.93 11.63 -9.46
C PHE A 109 -0.43 12.76 -8.58
N TYR A 110 -0.66 12.63 -7.27
CA TYR A 110 -0.21 13.62 -6.29
C TYR A 110 0.69 12.99 -5.23
N ARG A 111 1.61 13.80 -4.70
CA ARG A 111 2.49 13.45 -3.59
C ARG A 111 2.19 14.32 -2.38
N THR A 112 2.78 13.99 -1.23
CA THR A 112 2.75 14.87 -0.05
C THR A 112 3.22 16.27 -0.43
N GLY A 113 2.43 17.30 -0.08
CA GLY A 113 2.67 18.69 -0.47
C GLY A 113 2.17 19.08 -1.86
N GLY A 114 1.77 18.11 -2.70
CA GLY A 114 1.13 18.35 -3.99
C GLY A 114 -0.39 18.48 -3.91
N LYS A 115 -1.00 19.00 -4.98
CA LYS A 115 -2.45 19.21 -5.07
C LYS A 115 -3.18 17.90 -5.38
N LYS A 116 -4.05 17.45 -4.47
CA LYS A 116 -4.99 16.33 -4.71
C LYS A 116 -5.90 16.66 -5.90
N GLY A 117 -6.24 15.67 -6.72
CA GLY A 117 -7.04 15.91 -7.93
C GLY A 117 -6.22 16.19 -9.19
N PHE A 118 -4.92 16.46 -9.06
CA PHE A 118 -4.09 16.89 -10.19
C PHE A 118 -3.08 15.82 -10.61
N CYS A 119 -2.71 15.84 -11.89
CA CYS A 119 -1.58 15.07 -12.39
C CYS A 119 -0.26 15.78 -12.06
N GLY A 120 0.87 15.11 -12.30
CA GLY A 120 2.18 15.68 -12.02
C GLY A 120 2.44 17.02 -12.73
N LYS A 121 1.95 17.19 -13.97
CA LYS A 121 2.10 18.43 -14.75
C LYS A 121 1.20 19.58 -14.27
N HIS A 122 0.13 19.27 -13.54
CA HIS A 122 -0.84 20.26 -13.07
C HIS A 122 -0.78 20.47 -11.54
N GLY A 123 0.38 20.27 -10.93
CA GLY A 123 0.61 20.56 -9.51
C GLY A 123 0.39 19.39 -8.56
N GLY A 124 0.20 18.16 -9.07
CA GLY A 124 0.23 16.96 -8.24
C GLY A 124 1.61 16.69 -7.63
N ILE A 125 2.68 17.16 -8.26
CA ILE A 125 4.04 17.13 -7.69
C ILE A 125 4.41 18.54 -7.23
N PRO A 126 4.75 18.76 -5.95
CA PRO A 126 5.18 20.08 -5.48
C PRO A 126 6.53 20.49 -6.12
N PRO A 127 6.73 21.78 -6.43
CA PRO A 127 8.01 22.28 -6.93
C PRO A 127 9.12 22.05 -5.89
N GLY A 128 10.29 21.61 -6.34
CA GLY A 128 11.40 21.23 -5.44
C GLY A 128 11.17 19.93 -4.67
N GLY A 129 10.16 19.14 -5.02
CA GLY A 129 9.91 17.83 -4.45
C GLY A 129 11.07 16.86 -4.69
N VAL A 130 12.06 16.90 -3.80
CA VAL A 130 13.05 15.83 -3.65
C VAL A 130 12.26 14.53 -3.53
N LEU A 131 12.62 13.52 -4.30
CA LEU A 131 12.09 12.16 -4.18
C LEU A 131 12.48 11.61 -2.79
N LYS A 132 11.88 12.10 -1.70
CA LYS A 132 12.00 11.46 -0.40
C LYS A 132 11.18 10.18 -0.51
N PHE A 133 11.86 9.05 -0.66
CA PHE A 133 11.30 7.70 -0.79
C PHE A 133 10.63 7.21 0.50
N ASP A 134 10.05 8.12 1.28
CA ASP A 134 9.41 7.81 2.56
C ASP A 134 7.92 7.54 2.33
N THR A 135 7.58 6.56 1.50
CA THR A 135 6.38 5.70 1.65
C THR A 135 6.24 4.68 0.51
N PRO A 136 5.76 3.45 0.81
CA PRO A 136 5.58 2.38 -0.17
C PRO A 136 4.30 2.62 -0.98
N GLN A 137 4.40 3.43 -2.04
CA GLN A 137 3.30 3.58 -3.01
C GLN A 137 3.68 3.19 -4.45
N LEU A 138 4.87 2.63 -4.70
CA LEU A 138 5.31 2.32 -6.07
C LEU A 138 5.91 0.91 -6.29
N ASP A 139 5.74 -0.05 -5.36
CA ASP A 139 6.22 -1.43 -5.56
C ASP A 139 5.23 -2.33 -6.33
N ALA A 140 4.39 -1.73 -7.19
CA ALA A 140 3.53 -2.47 -8.10
C ALA A 140 3.73 -1.94 -9.51
N ALA A 141 4.62 -2.61 -10.23
CA ALA A 141 4.63 -2.74 -11.68
C ALA A 141 3.97 -1.56 -12.44
N VAL A 142 4.73 -0.48 -12.64
CA VAL A 142 4.55 0.28 -13.88
C VAL A 142 5.01 -0.68 -14.98
N PRO A 143 4.13 -1.20 -15.87
CA PRO A 143 4.62 -1.90 -17.04
C PRO A 143 5.55 -0.92 -17.75
N LYS A 144 6.81 -1.32 -17.97
CA LYS A 144 7.75 -0.56 -18.78
C LYS A 144 7.06 -0.32 -20.13
N LEU A 145 6.47 0.87 -20.31
CA LEU A 145 6.02 1.31 -21.62
C LEU A 145 7.30 1.36 -22.44
N LYS A 146 7.48 0.38 -23.35
CA LYS A 146 8.53 0.47 -24.36
C LYS A 146 8.37 1.83 -25.03
N PRO A 147 9.44 2.63 -25.17
CA PRO A 147 9.34 3.83 -25.99
C PRO A 147 8.86 3.39 -27.38
N ARG A 148 7.73 3.95 -27.84
CA ARG A 148 7.33 3.83 -29.23
C ARG A 148 8.47 4.40 -30.05
N GLY A 149 9.18 3.54 -30.77
CA GLY A 149 10.17 3.94 -31.75
C GLY A 149 9.52 4.96 -32.67
N ARG A 150 10.11 6.16 -32.72
CA ARG A 150 9.81 7.13 -33.76
C ARG A 150 10.37 6.52 -35.05
N GLY A 151 9.48 6.24 -36.00
CA GLY A 151 9.86 5.68 -37.29
C GLY A 151 10.87 6.58 -38.01
N GLY A 152 11.82 5.91 -38.66
CA GLY A 152 12.55 6.39 -39.83
C GLY A 152 12.22 5.45 -40.97
#